data_AF-A0A1G8CCZ0-F1
#
_entry.id   AF-A0A1G8CCZ0-F1
#
_cell.length_a   1.000
_cell.length_b   1.000
_cell.length_c   1.000
_cell.angle_alpha   90.00
_cell.angle_beta   90.00
_cell.angle_gamma   90.00
#
_symmetry.space_group_name_H-M   'P 1'
#
loop_
_entity.id
_entity.type
_entity.pdbx_description
1 polymer ?
#
loop_
_entity_poly.entity_id
_entity_poly.type
_entity_poly.pdbx_seq_one_letter_code
_entity_poly.pdbx_strand_id
1 'polypeptide(L)'
;MKKKTIKKLFTITTLFFTPIFISAVNAYSFLDEIPFYYDFFALALIYCSLFYLAACLFFKKKKFSLFMYLLTIGSIQLLAGIILFICFYGYAFPGYETKYIHYDYLPYILD
;
A
#
# COMPACT_ATOMS: atom_id res chain seq x y z
N MET A 1 22.46 9.61 19.06
CA MET A 1 21.34 10.50 18.66
C MET A 1 20.26 10.49 19.74
N LYS A 2 19.77 11.66 20.21
CA LYS A 2 18.75 11.71 21.29
C LYS A 2 17.44 11.03 20.83
N LYS A 3 16.82 10.16 21.66
CA LYS A 3 15.54 9.45 21.39
C LYS A 3 14.42 10.36 20.85
N LYS A 4 14.44 11.64 21.18
CA LYS A 4 13.49 12.68 20.74
C LYS A 4 13.66 13.06 19.26
N THR A 5 14.88 13.03 18.74
CA THR A 5 15.22 13.36 17.34
C THR A 5 14.74 12.28 16.39
N ILE A 6 14.92 11.00 16.76
CA ILE A 6 14.49 9.83 15.96
C ILE A 6 12.96 9.84 15.78
N LYS A 7 12.21 10.07 16.86
CA LYS A 7 10.74 10.14 16.79
C LYS A 7 10.26 11.26 15.87
N LYS A 8 10.88 12.45 15.96
CA LYS A 8 10.52 13.60 15.12
C LYS A 8 10.81 13.32 13.64
N LEU A 9 11.97 12.76 13.34
CA LEU A 9 12.36 12.39 11.98
C LEU A 9 11.38 11.35 11.40
N PHE A 10 11.12 10.27 12.14
CA PHE A 10 10.19 9.22 11.73
C PHE A 10 8.80 9.79 11.42
N THR A 11 8.23 10.61 12.31
CA THR A 11 6.90 11.22 12.07
C THR A 11 6.87 12.11 10.83
N ILE A 12 7.91 12.91 10.60
CA ILE A 12 7.98 13.77 9.41
C ILE A 12 8.04 12.89 8.16
N THR A 13 8.90 11.87 8.15
CA THR A 13 8.98 10.93 7.02
C THR A 13 7.63 10.27 6.77
N THR A 14 6.93 9.79 7.80
CA THR A 14 5.59 9.18 7.63
C THR A 14 4.51 10.18 7.20
N LEU A 15 4.62 11.47 7.53
CA LEU A 15 3.61 12.45 7.11
C LEU A 15 3.76 12.90 5.66
N PHE A 16 5.00 13.00 5.16
CA PHE A 16 5.26 13.49 3.81
C PHE A 16 5.50 12.37 2.80
N PHE A 17 6.25 11.34 3.16
CA PHE A 17 6.67 10.30 2.22
C PHE A 17 5.52 9.38 1.83
N THR A 18 4.65 9.06 2.79
CA THR A 18 3.52 8.17 2.61
C THR A 18 2.49 8.67 1.59
N PRO A 19 1.99 9.93 1.64
CA PRO A 19 1.08 10.44 0.61
C PRO A 19 1.75 10.60 -0.76
N ILE A 20 3.04 10.94 -0.80
CA ILE A 20 3.81 11.00 -2.06
C ILE A 20 3.92 9.61 -2.69
N PHE A 21 4.24 8.60 -1.88
CA PHE A 21 4.34 7.21 -2.34
C PHE A 21 2.99 6.69 -2.84
N ILE A 22 1.90 6.90 -2.08
CA ILE A 22 0.55 6.51 -2.51
C ILE A 22 0.16 7.21 -3.83
N SER A 23 0.46 8.50 -3.97
CA SER A 23 0.15 9.26 -5.20
C SER A 23 0.97 8.77 -6.39
N ALA A 24 2.24 8.42 -6.18
CA ALA A 24 3.10 7.87 -7.22
C ALA A 24 2.63 6.49 -7.68
N VAL A 25 2.27 5.60 -6.74
CA VAL A 25 1.73 4.27 -7.08
C VAL A 25 0.38 4.42 -7.78
N ASN A 26 -0.51 5.29 -7.30
CA ASN A 26 -1.79 5.56 -7.96
C ASN A 26 -1.62 6.08 -9.39
N ALA A 27 -0.74 7.07 -9.61
CA ALA A 27 -0.45 7.60 -10.94
C ALA A 27 0.11 6.53 -11.88
N TYR A 28 0.93 5.62 -11.36
CA TYR A 28 1.45 4.49 -12.10
C TYR A 28 0.37 3.45 -12.44
N SER A 29 -0.54 3.16 -11.51
CA SER A 29 -1.67 2.24 -11.74
C SER A 29 -2.69 2.76 -12.78
N PHE A 30 -2.72 4.07 -13.07
CA PHE A 30 -3.55 4.65 -14.14
C PHE A 30 -2.86 4.68 -15.51
N LEU A 31 -1.54 4.48 -15.58
CA LEU A 31 -0.80 4.50 -16.84
C LEU A 31 -0.96 3.20 -17.65
N ASP A 32 -1.28 2.08 -17.00
CA ASP A 32 -1.52 0.79 -17.64
C ASP A 32 -2.76 0.10 -17.02
N GLU A 33 -3.72 -0.33 -17.85
CA GLU A 33 -4.99 -0.97 -17.42
C GLU A 33 -4.81 -2.41 -16.86
N ILE A 34 -3.57 -2.82 -16.56
CA ILE A 34 -3.26 -4.20 -16.18
C ILE A 34 -3.67 -4.44 -14.71
N PRO A 35 -4.47 -5.48 -14.40
CA PRO A 35 -4.96 -5.77 -13.04
C PRO A 35 -3.85 -5.98 -12.01
N PHE A 36 -2.65 -6.37 -12.45
CA PHE A 36 -1.45 -6.48 -11.62
C PHE A 36 -1.17 -5.20 -10.81
N TYR A 37 -1.39 -4.01 -11.39
CA TYR A 37 -1.04 -2.75 -10.73
C TYR A 37 -1.97 -2.35 -9.59
N TYR A 38 -3.19 -2.90 -9.55
CA TYR A 38 -4.11 -2.66 -8.45
C TYR A 38 -3.74 -3.48 -7.20
N ASP A 39 -3.10 -4.65 -7.37
CA ASP A 39 -2.54 -5.42 -6.25
C ASP A 39 -1.38 -4.68 -5.58
N PHE A 40 -0.47 -4.09 -6.37
CA PHE A 40 0.61 -3.27 -5.83
C PHE A 40 0.08 -2.02 -5.13
N PHE A 41 -0.96 -1.39 -5.67
CA PHE A 41 -1.60 -0.24 -5.02
C PHE A 41 -2.26 -0.62 -3.69
N ALA A 42 -2.98 -1.75 -3.64
CA ALA A 42 -3.58 -2.26 -2.42
C ALA A 42 -2.52 -2.57 -1.35
N LEU A 43 -1.43 -3.25 -1.73
CA LEU A 43 -0.30 -3.52 -0.84
C LEU A 43 0.37 -2.22 -0.36
N ALA A 44 0.59 -1.25 -1.25
CA ALA A 44 1.14 0.04 -0.91
C ALA A 44 0.29 0.77 0.14
N LEU A 45 -1.04 0.77 -0.02
CA LEU A 45 -1.97 1.33 0.97
C LEU A 45 -1.87 0.62 2.32
N ILE A 46 -1.80 -0.71 2.34
CA ILE A 46 -1.64 -1.50 3.56
C ILE A 46 -0.33 -1.14 4.27
N TYR A 47 0.82 -1.16 3.58
CA TYR A 47 2.10 -0.81 4.19
C TYR A 47 2.13 0.62 4.74
N CYS A 48 1.61 1.58 3.96
CA CYS A 48 1.48 2.98 4.36
C CYS A 48 0.64 3.14 5.63
N SER A 49 -0.50 2.45 5.70
CA SER A 49 -1.38 2.48 6.86
C SER A 49 -0.72 1.91 8.12
N LEU A 50 0.07 0.84 8.00
CA LEU A 50 0.84 0.27 9.10
C LEU A 50 1.88 1.26 9.64
N PHE A 51 2.52 2.06 8.77
CA PHE A 51 3.42 3.13 9.21
C PHE A 51 2.67 4.24 9.97
N TYR A 52 1.48 4.64 9.52
CA TYR A 52 0.63 5.60 10.24
C TYR A 52 0.23 5.08 11.63
N LEU A 53 -0.22 3.82 11.71
CA LEU A 53 -0.60 3.18 12.98
C LEU A 53 0.59 2.99 13.92
N ALA A 54 1.76 2.62 13.40
CA ALA A 54 2.99 2.55 14.17
C ALA A 54 3.40 3.94 14.71
N ALA A 55 3.21 4.99 13.91
CA ALA A 55 3.48 6.36 14.35
C ALA A 55 2.58 6.81 15.51
N CYS A 56 1.34 6.30 15.59
CA CYS A 56 0.41 6.59 16.69
C CYS A 56 0.96 6.22 18.08
N LEU A 57 1.76 5.14 18.18
CA LEU A 57 2.37 4.69 19.44
C LEU A 57 3.26 5.77 20.08
N PHE A 58 3.77 6.73 19.29
CA PHE A 58 4.62 7.81 19.79
C PHE A 58 3.85 9.01 20.38
N PHE A 59 2.55 9.16 20.09
CA PHE A 59 1.78 10.38 20.42
C PHE A 59 0.68 10.20 21.47
N LYS A 60 0.47 8.98 21.97
CA LYS A 60 -0.63 8.54 22.85
C LYS A 60 -0.96 9.44 24.06
N LYS A 61 0.00 10.22 24.60
CA LYS A 61 -0.20 11.02 25.84
C LYS A 61 0.01 12.53 25.72
N LYS A 62 0.67 13.03 24.66
CA LYS A 62 1.05 14.46 24.57
C LYS A 62 0.42 15.22 23.41
N LYS A 63 -0.09 14.53 22.39
CA LYS A 63 -0.72 15.15 21.20
C LYS A 63 -1.91 14.32 20.75
N PHE A 64 -2.99 14.34 21.55
CA PHE A 64 -4.16 13.51 21.32
C PHE A 64 -4.84 13.78 19.96
N SER A 65 -4.93 15.05 19.55
CA SER A 65 -5.47 15.40 18.22
C SER A 65 -4.65 14.79 17.08
N LEU A 66 -3.32 14.88 17.13
CA LEU A 66 -2.44 14.26 16.13
C LEU A 66 -2.52 12.73 16.15
N PHE A 67 -2.64 12.13 17.34
CA PHE A 67 -2.87 10.71 17.50
C PHE A 67 -4.17 10.27 16.82
N MET A 68 -5.28 10.95 17.10
CA MET A 68 -6.58 10.65 16.48
C MET A 68 -6.53 10.81 14.97
N TYR A 69 -5.88 11.86 14.46
CA TYR A 69 -5.70 12.08 13.03
C TYR A 69 -4.94 10.92 12.34
N LEU A 70 -3.77 10.54 12.88
CA LEU A 70 -2.96 9.46 12.33
C LEU A 70 -3.68 8.10 12.45
N LEU A 71 -4.44 7.89 13.53
CA LEU A 71 -5.22 6.68 13.76
C LEU A 71 -6.38 6.58 12.75
N THR A 72 -7.15 7.65 12.56
CA THR A 72 -8.27 7.67 11.62
C THR A 72 -7.79 7.47 10.18
N ILE A 73 -6.75 8.20 9.76
CA ILE A 73 -6.20 8.03 8.40
C ILE A 73 -5.62 6.64 8.20
N GLY A 74 -4.81 6.15 9.15
CA GLY A 74 -4.25 4.81 9.09
C GLY A 74 -5.34 3.74 8.99
N SER A 75 -6.38 3.81 9.83
CA SER A 75 -7.47 2.82 9.79
C SER A 75 -8.29 2.87 8.50
N ILE A 76 -8.60 4.06 7.96
CA ILE A 76 -9.32 4.19 6.70
C ILE A 76 -8.49 3.66 5.53
N GLN A 77 -7.19 4.00 5.47
CA GLN A 77 -6.28 3.50 4.45
C GLN A 77 -6.10 1.98 4.52
N LEU A 78 -6.00 1.43 5.73
CA LEU A 78 -5.88 -0.02 5.94
C LEU A 78 -7.14 -0.74 5.45
N LEU A 79 -8.32 -0.22 5.81
CA LEU A 79 -9.59 -0.79 5.35
C LEU A 79 -9.71 -0.73 3.83
N ALA A 80 -9.40 0.43 3.23
CA ALA A 80 -9.43 0.61 1.77
C ALA A 80 -8.44 -0.34 1.08
N GLY A 81 -7.22 -0.47 1.59
CA GLY A 81 -6.22 -1.39 1.07
C GLY A 81 -6.64 -2.85 1.15
N ILE A 82 -7.24 -3.28 2.28
CA ILE A 82 -7.76 -4.64 2.44
C ILE A 82 -8.93 -4.90 1.49
N ILE A 83 -9.88 -3.96 1.36
CA ILE A 83 -11.01 -4.09 0.45
C ILE A 83 -10.51 -4.24 -0.99
N LEU A 84 -9.59 -3.38 -1.42
CA LEU A 84 -8.99 -3.46 -2.75
C LEU A 84 -8.27 -4.80 -2.93
N PHE A 85 -7.44 -5.20 -1.97
CA PHE A 85 -6.73 -6.48 -2.04
C PHE A 85 -7.71 -7.66 -2.20
N ILE A 86 -8.79 -7.71 -1.41
CA ILE A 86 -9.80 -8.77 -1.54
C ILE A 86 -10.55 -8.67 -2.87
N CYS A 87 -10.91 -7.48 -3.33
CA CYS A 87 -11.59 -7.28 -4.61
C CYS A 87 -10.72 -7.65 -5.81
N PHE A 88 -9.41 -7.48 -5.77
CA PHE A 88 -8.54 -7.87 -6.90
C PHE A 88 -8.11 -9.32 -6.78
N TYR A 89 -7.64 -9.77 -5.62
CA TYR A 89 -7.22 -11.16 -5.41
C TYR A 89 -8.38 -12.15 -5.45
N GLY A 90 -9.55 -11.76 -4.93
CA GLY A 90 -10.78 -12.57 -4.98
C GLY A 90 -11.40 -12.69 -6.37
N TYR A 91 -11.16 -11.73 -7.26
CA TYR A 91 -11.60 -11.79 -8.66
C TYR A 91 -10.52 -12.34 -9.62
N ALA A 92 -9.23 -12.29 -9.25
CA ALA A 92 -8.15 -12.90 -10.04
C ALA A 92 -8.15 -14.43 -9.96
N PHE A 93 -8.68 -15.02 -8.87
CA PHE A 93 -8.55 -16.45 -8.60
C PHE A 93 -9.43 -17.44 -9.40
N PRO A 94 -10.56 -17.10 -10.07
CA PRO A 94 -11.27 -18.09 -10.89
C PRO A 94 -10.80 -18.17 -12.36
N GLY A 95 -9.86 -17.33 -12.83
CA GLY A 95 -9.60 -17.25 -14.28
C GLY A 95 -8.20 -16.87 -14.78
N TYR A 96 -7.26 -16.44 -13.91
CA TYR A 96 -5.94 -15.96 -14.39
C TYR A 96 -4.88 -17.05 -14.55
N GLU A 97 -4.99 -18.20 -13.87
CA GLU A 97 -3.98 -19.27 -13.99
C GLU A 97 -4.03 -20.04 -15.32
N THR A 98 -5.06 -19.89 -16.15
CA THR A 98 -5.20 -20.68 -17.39
C THR A 98 -4.77 -19.97 -18.67
N LYS A 99 -4.47 -18.66 -18.66
CA LYS A 99 -4.12 -17.94 -19.90
C LYS A 99 -2.65 -17.55 -20.07
N TYR A 100 -1.87 -17.41 -19.01
CA TYR A 100 -0.48 -16.96 -19.14
C TYR A 100 0.58 -18.08 -19.12
N ILE A 101 0.20 -19.32 -18.78
CA ILE A 101 1.14 -20.45 -18.82
C ILE A 101 1.34 -20.98 -20.26
N HIS A 102 0.43 -20.69 -21.20
CA HIS A 102 0.42 -21.38 -22.49
C HIS A 102 1.06 -20.64 -23.68
N TYR A 103 1.40 -19.35 -23.55
CA TYR A 103 1.92 -18.56 -24.68
C TYR A 103 3.43 -18.25 -24.64
N ASP A 104 4.08 -18.33 -23.48
CA ASP A 104 5.52 -18.00 -23.38
C ASP A 104 6.47 -19.14 -23.78
N TYR A 105 5.94 -20.36 -23.98
CA TYR A 105 6.76 -21.55 -24.34
C TYR A 105 6.52 -22.07 -25.77
N LEU A 106 5.55 -21.53 -26.52
CA LEU A 106 5.21 -22.07 -27.83
C LEU A 106 6.21 -21.80 -28.97
N PRO A 107 7.09 -20.77 -28.96
CA PRO A 107 8.04 -20.61 -30.07
C PRO A 107 9.27 -21.52 -29.97
N TYR A 108 9.45 -22.32 -28.91
CA TYR A 108 10.64 -23.17 -28.71
C TYR A 108 10.45 -24.66 -29.02
N ILE A 109 9.27 -25.08 -29.50
CA ILE A 109 8.96 -26.50 -29.78
C ILE A 109 8.84 -26.77 -31.30
N LEU A 110 9.02 -25.75 -32.16
CA LEU A 110 8.86 -25.86 -33.62
C LEU A 110 10.15 -25.65 -34.43
N ASP A 111 11.33 -25.79 -33.80
CA ASP A 111 12.62 -25.92 -34.49
C ASP A 111 13.16 -27.36 -34.39
#